data_AF-A0A653C0J6-F1
#
_entry.id   AF-A0A653C0J6-F1
#
_cell.length_a   1.000
_cell.length_b   1.000
_cell.length_c   1.000
_cell.angle_alpha   90.00
_cell.angle_beta   90.00
_cell.angle_gamma   90.00
#
_symmetry.space_group_name_H-M   'P 1'
#
loop_
_entity.id
_entity.type
_entity.pdbx_description
1 polymer ?
#
loop_
_entity_poly.entity_id
_entity_poly.type
_entity_poly.pdbx_seq_one_letter_code
_entity_poly.pdbx_strand_id
1 'polypeptide(L)'
;MVFDEPKIVSEKEQEQSFAAFSTMEGLLDKLKLLKYEKEFLNNFKIKPIHRYYFVVTKNPGEQFYLFSILAAWLIRKCGKNLEDPQEFDDPNETISKIVNEAKDIGIAIDFPVNKLKQGVGEQVVYILDQLATHAVKRNNVVLNR
;
A
#
# COMPACT_ATOMS: atom_id res chain seq x y z
N MET A 1 13.81 15.25 -34.18
CA MET A 1 14.06 15.05 -32.74
C MET A 1 13.10 15.98 -32.01
N VAL A 2 12.04 15.45 -31.41
CA VAL A 2 11.09 16.24 -30.62
C VAL A 2 11.69 16.32 -29.22
N PHE A 3 12.09 17.51 -28.79
CA PHE A 3 12.44 17.75 -27.40
C PHE A 3 11.11 17.73 -26.62
N ASP A 4 10.94 16.74 -25.74
CA ASP A 4 9.87 16.77 -24.74
C ASP A 4 10.10 17.99 -23.86
N GLU A 5 9.17 18.96 -23.92
CA GLU A 5 9.17 20.09 -23.00
C GLU A 5 8.94 19.57 -21.57
N PRO A 6 9.68 20.06 -20.57
CA PRO A 6 9.44 19.69 -19.18
C PRO A 6 8.04 20.16 -18.79
N LYS A 7 7.10 19.22 -18.63
CA LYS A 7 5.76 19.50 -18.11
C LYS A 7 5.90 20.13 -16.72
N ILE A 8 5.53 21.41 -16.62
CA ILE A 8 5.42 22.12 -15.34
C ILE A 8 4.26 21.47 -14.59
N VAL A 9 4.57 20.67 -13.58
CA VAL A 9 3.59 20.01 -12.71
C VAL A 9 2.85 21.09 -11.92
N SER A 10 1.53 20.97 -11.80
CA SER A 10 0.72 21.97 -11.09
C SER A 10 1.01 21.96 -9.58
N GLU A 11 0.87 23.11 -8.90
CA GLU A 11 1.11 23.24 -7.46
C GLU A 11 0.33 22.20 -6.63
N LYS A 12 -0.93 21.91 -7.01
CA LYS A 12 -1.76 20.89 -6.35
C LYS A 12 -1.24 19.47 -6.54
N GLU A 13 -0.74 19.12 -7.73
CA GLU A 13 -0.12 17.80 -7.98
C GLU A 13 1.22 17.68 -7.24
N GLN A 14 1.93 18.80 -7.06
CA GLN A 14 3.19 18.87 -6.33
C GLN A 14 2.97 18.70 -4.82
N GLU A 15 1.95 19.35 -4.25
CA GLU A 15 1.51 19.18 -2.86
C GLU A 15 0.99 17.77 -2.57
N GLN A 16 0.17 17.21 -3.46
CA GLN A 16 -0.32 15.82 -3.35
C GLN A 16 0.83 14.81 -3.37
N SER A 17 1.84 15.05 -4.20
CA SER A 17 3.05 14.22 -4.24
C SER A 17 3.82 14.31 -2.92
N PHE A 18 3.98 15.51 -2.34
CA PHE A 18 4.69 15.71 -1.07
C PHE A 18 4.03 14.99 0.11
N ALA A 19 2.69 15.08 0.23
CA ALA A 19 1.94 14.38 1.27
C ALA A 19 2.13 12.86 1.17
N ALA A 20 2.02 12.30 -0.05
CA ALA A 20 2.24 10.87 -0.28
C ALA A 20 3.65 10.41 0.10
N PHE A 21 4.69 11.23 -0.14
CA PHE A 21 6.05 10.92 0.30
C PHE A 21 6.18 10.88 1.82
N SER A 22 5.61 11.84 2.54
CA SER A 22 5.66 11.85 4.01
C SER A 22 4.92 10.66 4.61
N THR A 23 3.76 10.29 4.05
CA THR A 23 3.01 9.11 4.49
C THR A 23 3.78 7.82 4.20
N MET A 24 4.49 7.75 3.05
CA MET A 24 5.29 6.58 2.70
C MET A 24 6.44 6.32 3.68
N GLU A 25 7.12 7.36 4.17
CA GLU A 25 8.14 7.21 5.22
C GLU A 25 7.54 6.63 6.51
N GLY A 26 6.39 7.18 6.95
CA GLY A 26 5.66 6.67 8.12
C GLY A 26 5.19 5.21 7.95
N LEU A 27 4.74 4.84 6.75
CA LEU A 27 4.41 3.47 6.40
C LEU A 27 5.62 2.54 6.55
N LEU A 28 6.78 2.90 6.00
CA LEU A 28 7.99 2.07 6.08
C LEU A 28 8.41 1.80 7.52
N ASP A 29 8.31 2.80 8.41
CA ASP A 29 8.63 2.59 9.82
C ASP A 29 7.63 1.67 10.51
N LYS A 30 6.34 1.79 10.20
CA LYS A 30 5.31 0.84 10.69
C LYS A 30 5.54 -0.58 10.19
N LEU A 31 5.97 -0.75 8.93
CA LEU A 31 6.33 -2.06 8.38
C LEU A 31 7.49 -2.70 9.15
N LYS A 32 8.52 -1.92 9.50
CA LYS A 32 9.64 -2.39 10.34
C LYS A 32 9.15 -2.86 11.71
N LEU A 33 8.27 -2.10 12.37
CA LEU A 33 7.66 -2.50 13.65
C LEU A 33 6.88 -3.82 13.55
N LEU A 34 6.26 -4.08 12.39
CA LEU A 34 5.54 -5.32 12.09
C LEU A 34 6.43 -6.48 11.62
N LYS A 35 7.76 -6.31 11.65
CA LYS A 35 8.75 -7.31 11.23
C LYS A 35 8.60 -7.73 9.75
N TYR A 36 8.20 -6.81 8.89
CA TYR A 36 7.92 -7.10 7.47
C TYR A 36 9.12 -7.73 6.73
N GLU A 37 10.36 -7.40 7.09
CA GLU A 37 11.53 -8.01 6.44
C GLU A 37 11.56 -9.54 6.63
N LYS A 38 11.27 -9.99 7.85
CA LYS A 38 11.31 -11.41 8.20
C LYS A 38 10.05 -12.15 7.76
N GLU A 39 8.90 -11.52 7.89
CA GLU A 39 7.60 -12.17 7.71
C GLU A 39 7.00 -11.98 6.31
N PHE A 40 7.32 -10.87 5.64
CA PHE A 40 6.77 -10.53 4.33
C PHE A 40 7.83 -10.66 3.22
N LEU A 41 8.94 -9.91 3.31
CA LEU A 41 9.95 -9.91 2.25
C LEU A 41 10.55 -11.30 1.99
N ASN A 42 10.88 -12.04 3.05
CA ASN A 42 11.40 -13.41 2.92
C ASN A 42 10.37 -14.38 2.33
N ASN A 43 9.09 -14.26 2.72
CA ASN A 43 8.03 -15.14 2.25
C ASN A 43 7.81 -14.99 0.74
N PHE A 44 7.80 -13.75 0.25
CA PHE A 44 7.56 -13.45 -1.16
C PHE A 44 8.85 -13.29 -1.99
N LYS A 45 10.03 -13.41 -1.37
CA LYS A 45 11.36 -13.20 -1.98
C LYS A 45 11.51 -11.82 -2.64
N ILE A 46 11.01 -10.79 -1.97
CA ILE A 46 10.96 -9.40 -2.48
C ILE A 46 12.08 -8.59 -1.85
N LYS A 47 12.65 -7.66 -2.63
CA LYS A 47 13.65 -6.71 -2.11
C LYS A 47 12.99 -5.67 -1.19
N PRO A 48 13.74 -5.04 -0.28
CA PRO A 48 13.21 -3.95 0.54
C PRO A 48 12.51 -2.87 -0.29
N ILE A 49 11.30 -2.49 0.13
CA ILE A 49 10.47 -1.50 -0.55
C ILE A 49 11.12 -0.12 -0.42
N HIS A 50 11.38 0.53 -1.55
CA HIS A 50 11.93 1.88 -1.57
C HIS A 50 10.84 2.91 -1.23
N ARG A 51 11.20 4.03 -0.58
CA ARG A 51 10.30 5.16 -0.24
C ARG A 51 9.57 5.84 -1.40
N TYR A 52 9.88 5.46 -2.63
CA TYR A 52 9.26 6.01 -3.85
C TYR A 52 8.45 4.95 -4.60
N TYR A 53 8.44 3.70 -4.13
CA TYR A 53 7.92 2.57 -4.89
C TYR A 53 6.42 2.68 -5.17
N PHE A 54 5.63 3.15 -4.20
CA PHE A 54 4.19 3.35 -4.35
C PHE A 54 3.81 4.79 -4.74
N VAL A 55 4.78 5.70 -4.91
CA VAL A 55 4.51 7.10 -5.26
C VAL A 55 4.86 7.38 -6.72
N VAL A 56 5.88 6.71 -7.25
CA VAL A 56 6.35 6.89 -8.62
C VAL A 56 6.04 5.66 -9.45
N THR A 57 5.27 5.83 -10.53
CA THR A 57 4.95 4.76 -11.47
C THR A 57 6.23 4.21 -12.11
N LYS A 58 6.36 2.88 -12.16
CA LYS A 58 7.44 2.16 -12.84
C LYS A 58 6.87 1.04 -13.70
N ASN A 59 6.39 -0.01 -13.04
CA ASN A 59 5.72 -1.14 -13.68
C ASN A 59 4.37 -1.32 -12.98
N PRO A 60 3.27 -0.80 -13.56
CA PRO A 60 1.96 -0.81 -12.91
C PRO A 60 1.48 -2.21 -12.51
N GLY A 61 1.81 -3.25 -13.28
CA GLY A 61 1.43 -4.63 -12.96
C GLY A 61 2.15 -5.15 -11.71
N GLU A 62 3.48 -4.99 -11.67
CA GLU A 62 4.29 -5.35 -10.50
C GLU A 62 3.91 -4.52 -9.27
N GLN A 63 3.69 -3.22 -9.44
CA GLN A 63 3.31 -2.31 -8.36
C GLN A 63 1.93 -2.66 -7.81
N PHE A 64 0.96 -2.98 -8.67
CA PHE A 64 -0.36 -3.44 -8.25
C PHE A 64 -0.30 -4.78 -7.53
N TYR A 65 0.48 -5.73 -8.04
CA TYR A 65 0.68 -7.01 -7.38
C TYR A 65 1.30 -6.82 -5.98
N LEU A 66 2.39 -6.05 -5.87
CA LEU A 66 3.04 -5.78 -4.58
C LEU A 66 2.12 -5.05 -3.60
N PHE A 67 1.35 -4.08 -4.07
CA PHE A 67 0.30 -3.44 -3.28
C PHE A 67 -0.70 -4.48 -2.74
N SER A 68 -1.17 -5.37 -3.60
CA SER A 68 -2.22 -6.33 -3.28
C SER A 68 -1.78 -7.34 -2.22
N ILE A 69 -0.59 -7.95 -2.38
CA ILE A 69 -0.05 -8.91 -1.40
C ILE A 69 0.34 -8.21 -0.08
N LEU A 70 0.82 -6.96 -0.13
CA LEU A 70 1.16 -6.21 1.07
C LEU A 70 -0.10 -5.82 1.85
N ALA A 71 -1.15 -5.37 1.16
CA ALA A 71 -2.44 -5.08 1.77
C ALA A 71 -3.04 -6.34 2.42
N ALA A 72 -3.02 -7.49 1.73
CA ALA A 72 -3.49 -8.75 2.28
C ALA A 72 -2.72 -9.17 3.54
N TRP A 73 -1.39 -9.06 3.52
CA TRP A 73 -0.57 -9.32 4.71
C TRP A 73 -0.91 -8.39 5.88
N LEU A 74 -1.10 -7.09 5.64
CA LEU A 74 -1.48 -6.14 6.69
C LEU A 74 -2.90 -6.38 7.23
N ILE A 75 -3.84 -6.77 6.37
CA ILE A 75 -5.21 -7.18 6.77
C ILE A 75 -5.14 -8.40 7.71
N ARG A 76 -4.29 -9.38 7.39
CA ARG A 76 -4.04 -10.52 8.30
C ARG A 76 -3.42 -10.10 9.62
N LYS A 77 -2.48 -9.15 9.61
CA LYS A 77 -1.93 -8.55 10.84
C LYS A 77 -2.97 -7.80 11.67
N CYS A 78 -4.07 -7.33 11.05
CA CYS A 78 -5.22 -6.76 11.75
C CYS A 78 -6.18 -7.82 12.34
N GLY A 79 -5.91 -9.11 12.12
CA GLY A 79 -6.71 -10.23 12.64
C GLY A 79 -7.90 -10.63 11.77
N LYS A 80 -7.95 -10.14 10.53
CA LYS A 80 -8.86 -10.61 9.49
C LYS A 80 -8.21 -11.77 8.72
N ASN A 81 -8.99 -12.49 7.93
CA ASN A 81 -8.45 -13.52 7.05
C ASN A 81 -8.63 -13.08 5.60
N LEU A 82 -7.53 -12.92 4.89
CA LEU A 82 -7.52 -12.63 3.46
C LEU A 82 -6.40 -13.44 2.82
N GLU A 83 -6.76 -14.26 1.84
CA GLU A 83 -5.81 -15.05 1.06
C GLU A 83 -4.90 -14.13 0.25
N ASP A 84 -3.69 -14.60 -0.04
CA ASP A 84 -2.74 -13.83 -0.84
C ASP A 84 -3.23 -13.76 -2.30
N PRO A 85 -3.41 -12.56 -2.85
CA PRO A 85 -3.75 -12.39 -4.26
C PRO A 85 -2.68 -13.00 -5.16
N GLN A 86 -3.11 -13.61 -6.25
CA GLN A 86 -2.21 -14.10 -7.30
C GLN A 86 -1.95 -13.02 -8.34
N GLU A 87 -0.81 -13.12 -9.04
CA GLU A 87 -0.40 -12.13 -10.06
C GLU A 87 -1.42 -11.98 -11.21
N PHE A 88 -2.19 -13.05 -11.49
CA PHE A 88 -3.18 -13.10 -12.56
C PHE A 88 -4.63 -12.95 -12.08
N ASP A 89 -4.86 -12.70 -10.79
CA ASP A 89 -6.21 -12.44 -10.28
C ASP A 89 -6.80 -11.16 -10.88
N ASP A 90 -8.12 -11.10 -11.04
CA ASP A 90 -8.78 -9.90 -11.56
C ASP A 90 -8.49 -8.69 -10.64
N PRO A 91 -7.97 -7.57 -11.16
CA PRO A 91 -7.64 -6.40 -10.35
C PRO A 91 -8.85 -5.79 -9.63
N ASN A 92 -10.04 -5.83 -10.23
CA ASN A 92 -11.24 -5.25 -9.61
C ASN A 92 -11.72 -6.11 -8.45
N GLU A 93 -11.72 -7.43 -8.61
CA GLU A 93 -12.07 -8.36 -7.55
C GLU A 93 -11.09 -8.26 -6.38
N THR A 94 -9.78 -8.22 -6.66
CA THR A 94 -8.74 -8.05 -5.66
C THR A 94 -8.90 -6.74 -4.89
N ILE A 95 -9.11 -5.61 -5.59
CA ILE A 95 -9.40 -4.32 -4.95
C ILE A 95 -10.66 -4.40 -4.10
N SER A 96 -11.73 -5.04 -4.60
CA SER A 96 -12.99 -5.15 -3.87
C SER A 96 -12.82 -5.91 -2.56
N LYS A 97 -12.08 -7.02 -2.57
CA LYS A 97 -11.74 -7.79 -1.35
C LYS A 97 -10.96 -6.93 -0.34
N ILE A 98 -9.90 -6.26 -0.79
CA ILE A 98 -9.08 -5.37 0.07
C ILE A 98 -9.92 -4.24 0.67
N VAL A 99 -10.73 -3.57 -0.15
CA VAL A 99 -11.57 -2.44 0.27
C VAL A 99 -12.64 -2.89 1.28
N ASN A 100 -13.26 -4.04 1.07
CA ASN A 100 -14.25 -4.58 1.99
C ASN A 100 -13.63 -4.87 3.36
N GLU A 101 -12.49 -5.57 3.39
CA GLU A 101 -11.78 -5.85 4.65
C GLU A 101 -11.27 -4.57 5.34
N ALA A 102 -10.78 -3.60 4.57
CA ALA A 102 -10.34 -2.32 5.11
C ALA A 102 -11.49 -1.54 5.78
N LYS A 103 -12.67 -1.50 5.14
CA LYS A 103 -13.87 -0.89 5.73
C LYS A 103 -14.32 -1.61 6.99
N ASP A 104 -14.28 -2.94 6.99
CA ASP A 104 -14.59 -3.77 8.16
C ASP A 104 -13.63 -3.54 9.35
N ILE A 105 -12.38 -3.19 9.07
CA ILE A 105 -11.38 -2.78 10.08
C ILE A 105 -11.64 -1.36 10.61
N GLY A 106 -12.53 -0.60 9.96
CA GLY A 106 -12.90 0.76 10.31
C GLY A 106 -12.14 1.84 9.53
N ILE A 107 -11.49 1.49 8.42
CA ILE A 107 -10.77 2.45 7.57
C ILE A 107 -11.78 3.18 6.68
N ALA A 108 -11.78 4.51 6.76
CA ALA A 108 -12.60 5.35 5.89
C ALA A 108 -12.00 5.39 4.47
N ILE A 109 -12.84 5.11 3.47
CA ILE A 109 -12.48 5.14 2.05
C ILE A 109 -13.50 6.04 1.35
N ASP A 110 -13.10 7.27 1.08
CA ASP A 110 -13.89 8.38 0.52
C ASP A 110 -13.48 8.74 -0.91
N PHE A 111 -12.70 7.88 -1.57
CA PHE A 111 -12.22 8.06 -2.93
C PHE A 111 -12.64 6.91 -3.87
N PRO A 112 -12.63 7.15 -5.19
CA PRO A 112 -12.91 6.11 -6.18
C PRO A 112 -11.90 4.95 -6.17
N VAL A 113 -12.40 3.71 -6.08
CA VAL A 113 -11.56 2.49 -6.00
C VAL A 113 -10.67 2.25 -7.23
N ASN A 114 -11.02 2.82 -8.39
CA ASN A 114 -10.21 2.72 -9.61
C ASN A 114 -8.83 3.39 -9.46
N LYS A 115 -8.65 4.30 -8.49
CA LYS A 115 -7.36 4.90 -8.15
C LYS A 115 -6.34 3.89 -7.63
N LEU A 116 -6.78 2.73 -7.13
CA LEU A 116 -5.91 1.67 -6.62
C LEU A 116 -5.35 0.76 -7.72
N LYS A 117 -5.96 0.74 -8.91
CA LYS A 117 -5.58 -0.19 -10.00
C LYS A 117 -4.15 -0.04 -10.50
N GLN A 118 -3.58 1.16 -10.39
CA GLN A 118 -2.21 1.39 -10.85
C GLN A 118 -1.17 0.88 -9.84
N GLY A 119 -1.60 0.49 -8.63
CA GLY A 119 -0.68 0.09 -7.57
C GLY A 119 0.21 1.22 -7.07
N VAL A 120 -0.06 2.46 -7.46
CA VAL A 120 0.69 3.66 -7.05
C VAL A 120 -0.25 4.83 -6.83
N GLY A 121 0.21 5.82 -6.09
CA GLY A 121 -0.49 7.06 -5.80
C GLY A 121 -0.87 7.18 -4.33
N GLU A 122 -1.34 8.37 -3.98
CA GLU A 122 -1.71 8.74 -2.61
C GLU A 122 -2.72 7.77 -1.99
N GLN A 123 -3.73 7.35 -2.76
CA GLN A 123 -4.77 6.43 -2.29
C GLN A 123 -4.20 5.05 -1.93
N VAL A 124 -3.21 4.58 -2.69
CA VAL A 124 -2.52 3.31 -2.42
C VAL A 124 -1.71 3.42 -1.13
N VAL A 125 -0.91 4.49 -0.99
CA VAL A 125 -0.11 4.74 0.21
C VAL A 125 -1.01 4.90 1.43
N TYR A 126 -2.12 5.62 1.31
CA TYR A 126 -3.11 5.81 2.38
C TYR A 126 -3.67 4.49 2.90
N ILE A 127 -4.13 3.59 2.01
CA ILE A 127 -4.67 2.29 2.42
C ILE A 127 -3.63 1.47 3.16
N LEU A 128 -2.41 1.38 2.61
CA LEU A 128 -1.31 0.65 3.25
C LEU A 128 -0.96 1.25 4.61
N ASP A 129 -0.92 2.58 4.71
CA ASP A 129 -0.59 3.30 5.94
C ASP A 129 -1.64 3.09 7.05
N GLN A 130 -2.93 3.15 6.70
CA GLN A 130 -4.03 2.90 7.64
C GLN A 130 -4.03 1.44 8.10
N LEU A 131 -3.88 0.49 7.18
CA LEU A 131 -3.77 -0.93 7.52
C LEU A 131 -2.56 -1.20 8.43
N ALA A 132 -1.39 -0.62 8.12
CA ALA A 132 -0.21 -0.73 8.96
C ALA A 132 -0.41 -0.10 10.34
N THR A 133 -1.11 1.03 10.43
CA THR A 133 -1.45 1.68 11.70
C THR A 133 -2.33 0.79 12.57
N HIS A 134 -3.38 0.19 12.01
CA HIS A 134 -4.26 -0.74 12.72
C HIS A 134 -3.51 -2.03 13.13
N ALA A 135 -2.69 -2.56 12.23
CA ALA A 135 -1.84 -3.71 12.50
C ALA A 135 -0.87 -3.44 13.65
N VAL A 136 -0.16 -2.30 13.66
CA VAL A 136 0.79 -1.95 14.74
C VAL A 136 0.04 -1.83 16.07
N LYS A 137 -1.11 -1.14 16.11
CA LYS A 137 -1.93 -1.03 17.33
C LYS A 137 -2.32 -2.41 17.87
N ARG A 138 -2.75 -3.32 16.99
CA ARG A 138 -3.14 -4.68 17.40
C ARG A 138 -1.95 -5.50 17.88
N ASN A 139 -0.83 -5.51 17.15
CA ASN A 139 0.33 -6.34 17.46
C ASN A 139 1.09 -5.83 18.70
N ASN A 140 1.12 -4.51 18.94
CA ASN A 140 1.72 -3.96 20.16
C ASN A 140 0.85 -4.20 21.40
N VAL A 141 -0.47 -4.31 21.28
CA VAL A 141 -1.34 -4.77 22.38
C VAL A 141 -1.13 -6.26 22.67
N VAL A 142 -0.72 -7.06 21.68
CA VAL A 142 -0.51 -8.52 21.83
C VAL A 142 0.88 -8.87 22.39
N LEU A 143 1.88 -7.98 22.32
CA LEU A 143 3.24 -8.26 22.81
C LEU A 143 3.41 -8.22 24.34
N ASN A 144 2.36 -8.01 25.12
CA ASN A 144 2.38 -8.07 26.59
C ASN A 144 1.21 -8.92 27.13
N ARG A 145 1.32 -10.24 27.08
CA ARG A 145 0.60 -11.17 27.98
C ARG A 145 1.43 -12.43 28.23
#